data_AF-A0A0C3PM19-F1
#
_entry.id   AF-A0A0C3PM19-F1
#
_cell.length_a   1.000
_cell.length_b   1.000
_cell.length_c   1.000
_cell.angle_alpha   90.00
_cell.angle_beta   90.00
_cell.angle_gamma   90.00
#
_symmetry.space_group_name_H-M   'P 1'
#
loop_
_entity.id
_entity.type
_entity.pdbx_description
1 polymer ?
#
loop_
_entity_poly.entity_id
_entity_poly.type
_entity_poly.pdbx_seq_one_letter_code
_entity_poly.pdbx_strand_id
1 'polypeptide(L)'
;MRRDSTRGIENDVDANLRRYHHVTTLADLETVKGSRVEGCPRHEKCEARARLILREVLPKYDMSYPDVKDNLDHTERRLRFFGQAIKEDRDVCINPDITERGEIENATRVFAFEIDPIPAVRQPTDIAAEETTVYTDGSADRNGQTNSKCGAGLWSSNPN
;
A
#
# COMPACT_ATOMS: atom_id res chain seq x y z
N MET A 1 -29.61 -20.28 -18.83
CA MET A 1 -28.78 -19.74 -17.71
C MET A 1 -28.37 -20.90 -16.80
N ARG A 2 -27.19 -21.49 -17.02
CA ARG A 2 -26.60 -22.45 -16.08
C ARG A 2 -25.97 -21.62 -14.96
N ARG A 3 -26.45 -21.76 -13.73
CA ARG A 3 -25.76 -21.17 -12.56
C ARG A 3 -24.43 -21.89 -12.45
N ASP A 4 -23.35 -21.12 -12.47
CA ASP A 4 -21.98 -21.60 -12.37
C ASP A 4 -21.80 -22.30 -11.01
N SER A 5 -21.91 -23.62 -10.98
CA SER A 5 -21.86 -24.44 -9.75
C SER A 5 -20.47 -24.50 -9.14
N THR A 6 -19.47 -23.92 -9.80
CA THR A 6 -18.07 -23.83 -9.41
C THR A 6 -17.84 -22.85 -8.26
N ARG A 7 -18.53 -21.70 -8.25
CA ARG A 7 -18.39 -20.68 -7.18
C ARG A 7 -18.76 -21.17 -5.79
N GLY A 8 -19.73 -22.08 -5.67
CA GLY A 8 -20.11 -22.66 -4.38
C GLY A 8 -19.02 -23.59 -3.81
N ILE A 9 -18.30 -24.28 -4.69
CA ILE A 9 -17.25 -25.25 -4.32
C ILE A 9 -15.95 -24.53 -3.95
N GLU A 10 -15.62 -23.42 -4.62
CA GLU A 10 -14.42 -22.61 -4.31
C GLU A 10 -14.53 -21.93 -2.95
N ASN A 11 -15.70 -21.38 -2.62
CA ASN A 11 -15.96 -20.77 -1.31
C ASN A 11 -15.80 -21.79 -0.15
N ASP A 12 -16.18 -23.05 -0.36
CA ASP A 12 -15.99 -24.11 0.62
C ASP A 12 -14.51 -24.46 0.85
N VAL A 13 -13.68 -24.43 -0.20
CA VAL A 13 -12.26 -24.79 -0.09
C VAL A 13 -11.48 -23.69 0.60
N ASP A 14 -11.76 -22.42 0.28
CA ASP A 14 -11.13 -21.27 0.94
C ASP A 14 -11.54 -21.18 2.43
N ALA A 15 -12.78 -21.55 2.76
CA ALA A 15 -13.21 -21.68 4.15
C ALA A 15 -12.47 -22.81 4.89
N ASN A 16 -12.21 -23.94 4.24
CA ASN A 16 -11.46 -25.05 4.85
C ASN A 16 -9.99 -24.70 5.10
N LEU A 17 -9.34 -23.95 4.19
CA LEU A 17 -7.98 -23.46 4.40
C LEU A 17 -7.86 -22.61 5.67
N ARG A 18 -8.85 -21.75 5.95
CA ARG A 18 -8.85 -20.94 7.18
C ARG A 18 -9.21 -21.77 8.42
N ARG A 19 -10.22 -22.64 8.31
CA ARG A 19 -10.79 -23.37 9.45
C ARG A 19 -9.92 -24.52 9.94
N TYR A 20 -9.36 -25.30 9.02
CA TYR A 20 -8.61 -26.51 9.35
C TYR A 20 -7.11 -26.30 9.23
N HIS A 21 -6.65 -25.56 8.22
CA HIS A 21 -5.21 -25.32 8.01
C HIS A 21 -4.70 -24.03 8.65
N HIS A 22 -5.59 -23.24 9.28
CA HIS A 22 -5.25 -21.98 9.94
C HIS A 22 -4.47 -20.98 9.06
N VAL A 23 -4.74 -21.01 7.74
CA VAL A 23 -4.06 -20.14 6.79
C VAL A 23 -4.54 -18.69 6.97
N THR A 24 -3.60 -17.81 7.32
CA THR A 24 -3.82 -16.36 7.45
C THR A 24 -2.89 -15.53 6.57
N THR A 25 -1.75 -16.10 6.18
CA THR A 25 -0.71 -15.47 5.37
C THR A 25 -0.32 -16.34 4.16
N LEU A 26 0.45 -15.78 3.22
CA LEU A 26 1.03 -16.55 2.12
C LEU A 26 2.04 -17.61 2.61
N ALA A 27 2.76 -17.33 3.69
CA ALA A 27 3.69 -18.29 4.30
C ALA A 27 2.94 -19.53 4.83
N ASP A 28 1.73 -19.35 5.37
CA ASP A 28 0.93 -20.46 5.87
C ASP A 28 0.50 -21.41 4.74
N LEU A 29 0.31 -20.92 3.51
CA LEU A 29 -0.05 -21.75 2.35
C LEU A 29 1.04 -22.76 1.99
N GLU A 30 2.31 -22.44 2.20
CA GLU A 30 3.41 -23.40 2.00
C GLU A 30 3.31 -24.57 2.97
N THR A 31 2.81 -24.33 4.20
CA THR A 31 2.64 -25.40 5.18
C THR A 31 1.53 -26.39 4.79
N VAL A 32 0.57 -25.97 3.96
CA VAL A 32 -0.52 -26.83 3.44
C VAL A 32 0.02 -27.85 2.43
N LYS A 33 1.15 -27.56 1.79
CA LYS A 33 1.79 -28.42 0.80
C LYS A 33 2.38 -29.67 1.49
N GLY A 34 1.73 -30.82 1.27
CA GLY A 34 2.22 -32.10 1.79
C GLY A 34 1.90 -32.38 3.26
N SER A 35 1.16 -31.50 3.96
CA SER A 35 0.73 -31.75 5.34
C SER A 35 -0.75 -32.13 5.41
N ARG A 36 -1.02 -33.38 5.77
CA ARG A 36 -2.40 -33.85 5.96
C ARG A 36 -2.90 -33.42 7.32
N VAL A 37 -3.71 -32.36 7.37
CA VAL A 37 -4.32 -31.90 8.61
C VAL A 37 -5.52 -32.77 8.96
N GLU A 38 -5.53 -33.29 10.19
CA GLU A 38 -6.58 -34.14 10.71
C GLU A 38 -7.92 -33.37 10.74
N GLY A 39 -8.99 -34.02 10.29
CA GLY A 39 -10.33 -33.42 10.23
C GLY A 39 -10.63 -32.54 9.01
N CYS A 40 -9.66 -32.28 8.12
CA CYS A 40 -9.94 -31.60 6.86
C CYS A 40 -10.69 -32.52 5.88
N PRO A 41 -11.95 -32.22 5.50
CA PRO A 41 -12.77 -33.11 4.68
C PRO A 41 -12.36 -33.14 3.20
N ARG A 42 -11.55 -32.18 2.75
CA ARG A 42 -11.19 -31.98 1.33
C ARG A 42 -9.70 -31.65 1.16
N HIS A 43 -8.83 -32.41 1.81
CA HIS A 43 -7.39 -32.13 1.87
C HIS A 43 -6.75 -31.91 0.48
N GLU A 44 -6.99 -32.80 -0.48
CA GLU A 44 -6.42 -32.70 -1.84
C GLU A 44 -6.86 -31.41 -2.56
N LYS A 45 -8.09 -30.95 -2.32
CA LYS A 45 -8.60 -29.70 -2.91
C LYS A 45 -8.00 -28.48 -2.24
N CYS A 46 -7.83 -28.49 -0.91
CA CYS A 46 -7.13 -27.44 -0.18
C CYS A 46 -5.68 -27.32 -0.64
N GLU A 47 -4.99 -28.44 -0.83
CA GLU A 47 -3.61 -28.46 -1.33
C GLU A 47 -3.51 -27.94 -2.77
N ALA A 48 -4.41 -28.39 -3.66
CA ALA A 48 -4.46 -27.89 -5.04
C ALA A 48 -4.76 -26.39 -5.09
N ARG A 49 -5.66 -25.89 -4.23
CA ARG A 49 -5.99 -24.48 -4.11
C ARG A 49 -4.81 -23.67 -3.57
N ALA A 50 -4.12 -24.16 -2.54
CA ALA A 50 -2.92 -23.51 -2.01
C ALA A 50 -1.83 -23.38 -3.07
N ARG A 51 -1.58 -24.44 -3.86
CA ARG A 51 -0.66 -24.41 -5.00
C ARG A 51 -1.07 -23.40 -6.07
N LEU A 52 -2.36 -23.29 -6.36
CA LEU A 52 -2.87 -22.34 -7.33
C LEU A 52 -2.70 -20.90 -6.84
N ILE A 53 -3.02 -20.61 -5.59
CA ILE A 53 -2.82 -19.29 -4.99
C ILE A 53 -1.34 -18.92 -5.05
N LEU A 54 -0.44 -19.79 -4.58
CA LEU A 54 1.01 -19.54 -4.61
C LEU A 54 1.55 -19.29 -6.04
N ARG A 55 0.97 -19.95 -7.05
CA ARG A 55 1.35 -19.71 -8.46
C ARG A 55 0.83 -18.38 -9.01
N GLU A 56 -0.31 -17.90 -8.51
CA GLU A 56 -0.95 -16.65 -8.94
C GLU A 56 -0.46 -15.43 -8.13
N VAL A 57 0.26 -15.64 -7.04
CA VAL A 57 0.95 -14.57 -6.30
C VAL A 57 1.87 -13.83 -7.27
N LEU A 58 1.64 -12.54 -7.44
CA LEU A 58 2.51 -11.70 -8.25
C LEU A 58 3.92 -11.69 -7.64
N PRO A 59 5.00 -11.63 -8.44
CA PRO A 59 6.38 -11.59 -7.92
C PRO A 59 6.62 -10.54 -6.84
N LYS A 60 5.88 -9.43 -6.89
CA LYS A 60 5.89 -8.36 -5.87
C LYS A 60 5.57 -8.84 -4.44
N TYR A 61 4.80 -9.93 -4.32
CA TYR A 61 4.35 -10.48 -3.04
C TYR A 61 4.99 -11.84 -2.74
N ASP A 62 5.88 -12.33 -3.61
CA ASP A 62 6.63 -13.55 -3.40
C ASP A 62 7.96 -13.22 -2.72
N MET A 63 8.07 -13.58 -1.44
CA MET A 63 9.25 -13.35 -0.61
C MET A 63 10.49 -14.11 -1.08
N SER A 64 10.34 -15.10 -1.97
CA SER A 64 11.45 -15.82 -2.58
C SER A 64 12.07 -15.07 -3.76
N TYR A 65 11.37 -14.09 -4.33
CA TYR A 65 11.93 -13.22 -5.36
C TYR A 65 12.89 -12.21 -4.72
N PRO A 66 14.08 -12.01 -5.30
CA PRO A 66 14.95 -10.95 -4.86
C PRO A 66 14.25 -9.60 -5.05
N ASP A 67 14.39 -8.70 -4.07
CA ASP A 67 13.87 -7.34 -4.17
C ASP A 67 14.31 -6.73 -5.50
N VAL A 68 13.33 -6.31 -6.29
CA VAL A 68 13.60 -5.60 -7.54
C VAL A 68 14.23 -4.28 -7.15
N LYS A 69 15.48 -4.04 -7.57
CA LYS A 69 16.13 -2.74 -7.40
C LYS A 69 15.37 -1.71 -8.22
N ASP A 70 14.41 -1.05 -7.59
CA ASP A 70 13.62 0.04 -8.15
C ASP A 70 14.45 1.34 -8.27
N ASN A 71 15.64 1.37 -7.67
CA ASN A 71 16.53 2.53 -7.57
C ASN A 71 15.87 3.75 -6.89
N LEU A 72 14.81 3.51 -6.13
CA LEU A 72 14.09 4.53 -5.38
C LEU A 72 14.78 4.83 -4.05
N ASP A 73 15.52 3.85 -3.48
CA ASP A 73 16.36 4.09 -2.30
C ASP A 73 17.56 4.99 -2.63
N HIS A 74 17.63 6.15 -1.97
CA HIS A 74 18.75 7.08 -2.13
C HIS A 74 19.83 6.83 -1.11
N THR A 75 20.87 6.11 -1.53
CA THR A 75 22.13 6.05 -0.77
C THR A 75 22.75 7.45 -0.62
N GLU A 76 23.53 7.68 0.44
CA GLU A 76 24.25 8.96 0.65
C GLU A 76 25.10 9.40 -0.55
N ARG A 77 25.57 8.44 -1.33
CA ARG A 77 26.31 8.70 -2.57
C ARG A 77 25.42 9.33 -3.65
N ARG A 78 24.17 8.85 -3.80
CA ARG A 78 23.18 9.41 -4.74
C ARG A 78 22.74 10.81 -4.31
N LEU A 79 22.51 11.02 -3.01
CA LEU A 79 22.18 12.35 -2.46
C LEU A 79 23.28 13.38 -2.74
N ARG A 80 24.55 13.00 -2.54
CA ARG A 80 25.69 13.88 -2.89
C ARG A 80 25.76 14.17 -4.39
N PHE A 81 25.52 13.17 -5.24
CA PHE A 81 25.47 13.36 -6.68
C PHE A 81 24.33 14.32 -7.09
N PHE A 82 23.16 14.22 -6.46
CA PHE A 82 22.03 15.13 -6.72
C PHE A 82 22.33 16.56 -6.29
N GLY A 83 22.93 16.76 -5.11
CA GLY A 83 23.34 18.10 -4.69
C GLY A 83 24.33 18.76 -5.66
N GLN A 84 25.10 17.96 -6.39
CA GLN A 84 25.97 18.45 -7.46
C GLN A 84 25.23 18.66 -8.79
N ALA A 85 24.34 17.75 -9.18
CA ALA A 85 23.52 17.88 -10.39
C ALA A 85 22.59 19.11 -10.35
N ILE A 86 22.00 19.42 -9.20
CA ILE A 86 21.21 20.65 -8.97
C ILE A 86 22.06 21.91 -9.21
N LYS A 87 23.31 21.92 -8.72
CA LYS A 87 24.23 23.07 -8.91
C LYS A 87 24.66 23.25 -10.35
N GLU A 88 24.63 22.17 -11.13
CA GLU A 88 25.07 22.13 -12.52
C GLU A 88 23.90 22.16 -13.52
N ASP A 89 22.67 22.39 -13.03
CA ASP A 89 21.44 22.43 -13.82
C ASP A 89 21.23 21.18 -14.70
N ARG A 90 21.55 20.00 -14.14
CA ARG A 90 21.40 18.69 -14.80
C ARG A 90 20.16 17.96 -14.28
N ASP A 91 19.63 17.04 -15.10
CA ASP A 91 18.51 16.18 -14.71
C ASP A 91 18.78 15.45 -13.37
N VAL A 92 17.83 15.58 -12.44
CA VAL A 92 17.90 14.97 -11.11
C VAL A 92 16.80 13.93 -10.97
N CYS A 93 17.16 12.72 -10.58
CA CYS A 93 16.17 11.70 -10.22
C CYS A 93 15.59 12.06 -8.86
N ILE A 94 14.28 12.28 -8.78
CA ILE A 94 13.60 12.75 -7.57
C ILE A 94 13.72 11.67 -6.47
N ASN A 95 14.04 12.10 -5.24
CA ASN A 95 13.99 11.21 -4.08
C ASN A 95 12.52 10.93 -3.70
N PRO A 96 12.02 9.69 -3.83
CA PRO A 96 10.65 9.34 -3.47
C PRO A 96 10.48 9.10 -1.96
N ASP A 97 11.56 9.08 -1.17
CA ASP A 97 11.48 9.00 0.28
C ASP A 97 10.82 10.27 0.83
N ILE A 98 9.63 10.11 1.41
CA ILE A 98 8.80 11.20 1.96
C ILE A 98 9.31 11.62 3.36
N THR A 99 10.37 11.01 3.86
CA THR A 99 10.97 11.34 5.16
C THR A 99 11.80 12.61 5.07
N GLU A 100 11.12 13.74 4.90
CA GLU A 100 11.71 15.07 5.03
C GLU A 100 11.51 15.57 6.47
N ARG A 101 12.56 16.15 7.06
CA ARG A 101 12.51 16.76 8.40
C ARG A 101 12.70 18.26 8.26
N GLY A 102 11.63 19.05 8.40
CA GLY A 102 11.69 20.50 8.23
C GLY A 102 10.32 21.12 7.94
N GLU A 103 10.30 22.23 7.22
CA GLU A 103 9.07 22.90 6.82
C GLU A 103 8.30 22.11 5.76
N ILE A 104 6.96 22.17 5.79
CA ILE A 104 6.05 21.37 4.95
C ILE A 104 6.25 21.57 3.45
N GLU A 105 6.73 22.75 3.07
CA GLU A 105 7.10 23.09 1.69
C GLU A 105 8.21 22.18 1.14
N ASN A 106 9.13 21.72 1.99
CA ASN A 106 10.19 20.79 1.60
C ASN A 106 9.68 19.35 1.42
N ALA A 107 8.55 19.01 2.04
CA ALA A 107 7.90 17.70 1.91
C ALA A 107 6.89 17.65 0.74
N THR A 108 6.53 18.80 0.17
CA THR A 108 5.51 18.90 -0.88
C THR A 108 6.16 18.79 -2.25
N ARG A 109 5.89 17.69 -2.97
CA ARG A 109 6.36 17.50 -4.35
C ARG A 109 5.20 17.58 -5.34
N VAL A 110 5.31 18.46 -6.34
CA VAL A 110 4.35 18.57 -7.44
C VAL A 110 4.98 17.98 -8.69
N PHE A 111 4.40 16.90 -9.20
CA PHE A 111 4.84 16.26 -10.44
C PHE A 111 3.97 16.78 -11.59
N ALA A 112 4.54 17.57 -12.49
CA ALA A 112 3.88 17.99 -13.73
C ALA A 112 4.58 17.30 -14.91
N PHE A 113 3.80 16.56 -15.72
CA PHE A 113 4.32 15.84 -16.89
C PHE A 113 4.45 16.72 -18.14
N GLU A 114 3.85 17.91 -18.11
CA GLU A 114 3.99 18.94 -19.13
C GLU A 114 4.17 20.27 -18.39
N ILE A 115 5.25 21.01 -18.70
CA ILE A 115 5.39 22.38 -18.23
C ILE A 115 4.39 23.19 -19.03
N ASP A 116 3.18 23.38 -18.50
CA ASP A 116 2.36 24.50 -18.94
C ASP A 116 3.11 25.77 -18.50
N PRO A 117 3.61 26.63 -19.42
CA PRO A 117 4.28 27.88 -19.06
C PRO A 117 3.33 28.84 -18.33
N ILE A 118 2.04 28.56 -18.35
CA ILE A 118 1.01 29.28 -17.61
C ILE A 118 0.89 28.59 -16.25
N PRO A 119 1.27 29.25 -15.14
CA PRO A 119 1.01 28.68 -13.81
C PRO A 119 -0.48 28.36 -13.70
N ALA A 120 -0.82 27.27 -13.00
CA ALA A 120 -2.19 26.95 -12.68
C ALA A 120 -2.77 28.03 -11.75
N VAL A 121 -3.22 29.15 -12.31
CA VAL A 121 -3.92 30.19 -11.60
C VAL A 121 -5.36 29.70 -11.47
N ARG A 122 -5.78 29.38 -10.24
CA ARG A 122 -7.22 29.22 -9.98
C ARG A 122 -7.88 30.52 -10.42
N GLN A 123 -8.80 30.46 -11.38
CA GLN A 123 -9.61 31.63 -11.68
C GLN A 123 -10.33 32.02 -10.37
N PRO A 124 -10.22 33.28 -9.92
CA PRO A 124 -10.99 33.74 -8.78
C PRO A 124 -12.45 33.52 -9.14
N THR A 125 -13.07 32.60 -8.41
CA THR A 125 -14.50 32.34 -8.54
C THR A 125 -15.20 33.33 -7.61
N ASP A 126 -16.25 33.98 -8.09
CA ASP A 126 -17.13 34.86 -7.27
C ASP A 126 -17.95 34.06 -6.23
N ILE A 127 -17.51 32.87 -5.88
CA ILE A 127 -18.11 32.06 -4.82
C ILE A 127 -17.73 32.77 -3.51
N ALA A 128 -18.73 33.26 -2.78
CA ALA A 128 -18.53 33.76 -1.44
C ALA A 128 -17.73 32.70 -0.66
N ALA A 129 -16.54 33.07 -0.21
CA ALA A 129 -15.69 32.18 0.56
C ALA A 129 -16.40 31.87 1.88
N GLU A 130 -17.04 30.70 1.96
CA GLU A 130 -17.52 30.17 3.23
C GLU A 130 -16.31 29.64 3.99
N GLU A 131 -15.86 30.41 4.99
CA GLU A 131 -14.79 30.00 5.89
C GLU A 131 -15.34 28.96 6.88
N THR A 132 -14.95 27.70 6.69
CA THR A 132 -15.24 26.61 7.63
C THR A 132 -13.96 26.20 8.33
N THR A 133 -13.99 26.19 9.66
CA THR A 133 -12.87 25.69 10.45
C THR A 133 -13.03 24.19 10.64
N VAL A 134 -12.05 23.42 10.16
CA VAL A 134 -12.00 21.96 10.37
C VAL A 134 -10.83 21.64 11.30
N TYR A 135 -11.14 20.95 12.39
CA TYR A 135 -10.20 20.42 13.35
C TYR A 135 -9.95 18.96 13.03
N THR A 136 -8.68 18.58 12.99
CA THR A 136 -8.25 17.21 12.70
C THR A 136 -7.49 16.66 13.90
N ASP A 137 -7.76 15.43 14.29
CA ASP A 137 -7.00 14.74 15.33
C ASP A 137 -6.66 13.31 14.89
N GLY A 138 -5.50 12.83 15.33
CA GLY A 138 -5.00 11.48 15.08
C GLY A 138 -4.72 10.79 16.40
N SER A 139 -5.33 9.64 16.60
CA SER A 139 -5.07 8.80 17.78
C SER A 139 -4.51 7.46 17.36
N ALA A 140 -3.57 6.95 18.14
CA ALA A 140 -3.03 5.60 17.99
C ALA A 140 -3.07 4.92 19.36
N ASP A 141 -3.74 3.78 19.44
CA ASP A 141 -3.57 2.90 20.59
C ASP A 141 -2.18 2.24 20.50
N ARG A 142 -1.53 2.04 21.64
CA ARG A 142 -0.25 1.30 21.75
C ARG A 142 0.81 1.76 20.73
N ASN A 143 0.95 3.08 20.58
CA ASN A 143 1.87 3.66 19.61
C ASN A 143 3.29 3.08 19.78
N GLY A 144 3.89 2.63 18.67
CA GLY A 144 5.18 1.93 18.65
C GLY A 144 5.13 0.40 18.82
N GLN A 145 3.94 -0.21 18.91
CA GLN A 145 3.79 -1.67 18.93
C GLN A 145 3.25 -2.20 17.59
N THR A 146 3.57 -3.46 17.29
CA THR A 146 3.14 -4.14 16.04
C THR A 146 1.63 -4.33 15.93
N ASN A 147 0.90 -4.20 17.03
CA ASN A 147 -0.55 -4.29 17.10
C ASN A 147 -1.24 -2.94 17.34
N SER A 148 -0.53 -1.83 17.07
CA SER A 148 -1.09 -0.48 17.18
C SER A 148 -2.26 -0.32 16.20
N LYS A 149 -3.35 0.28 16.70
CA LYS A 149 -4.51 0.67 15.91
C LYS A 149 -4.61 2.18 15.88
N CYS A 150 -4.75 2.74 14.69
CA CYS A 150 -4.88 4.18 14.50
C CYS A 150 -6.31 4.55 14.11
N GLY A 151 -6.76 5.69 14.61
CA GLY A 151 -8.00 6.35 14.22
C GLY A 151 -7.74 7.81 13.89
N ALA A 152 -8.49 8.36 12.95
CA ALA A 152 -8.47 9.78 12.63
C ALA A 152 -9.86 10.37 12.84
N GLY A 153 -9.91 11.57 13.44
CA GLY A 153 -11.11 12.34 13.67
C GLY A 153 -11.09 13.62 12.86
N LEU A 154 -12.24 13.97 12.30
CA LEU A 154 -12.50 15.26 11.66
C LEU A 154 -13.69 15.90 12.36
N TRP A 155 -13.55 17.16 12.76
CA TRP A 155 -14.63 17.94 13.32
C TRP A 155 -14.69 19.30 12.63
N SER A 156 -15.83 19.64 12.03
CA SER A 156 -16.05 20.96 11.45
C SER A 156 -16.86 21.83 12.39
N SER A 157 -16.37 23.03 12.67
CA SER A 157 -17.14 24.09 13.31
C SER A 157 -17.55 25.09 12.25
N ASN A 158 -18.85 25.30 12.10
CA ASN A 158 -19.35 26.41 11.32
C ASN A 158 -19.42 27.63 12.25
N PRO A 159 -18.66 28.71 11.99
CA PRO A 159 -18.99 29.99 12.59
C PRO A 159 -20.35 30.41 12.02
N ASN A 160 -21.33 30.64 12.90
CA ASN A 160 -22.59 31.28 12.50
C ASN A 160 -22.34 32.71 12.04
#